data_AF-A0A6B2VH29-F1
#
_entry.id   AF-A0A6B2VH29-F1
#
_cell.length_a   1.000
_cell.length_b   1.000
_cell.length_c   1.000
_cell.angle_alpha   90.00
_cell.angle_beta   90.00
_cell.angle_gamma   90.00
#
_symmetry.space_group_name_H-M   'P 1'
#
loop_
_entity.id
_entity.type
_entity.pdbx_description
1 polymer ?
#
loop_
_entity_poly.entity_id
_entity_poly.type
_entity_poly.pdbx_seq_one_letter_code
_entity_poly.pdbx_strand_id
1 'polypeptide(L)'
;MARCPLHEDNTPSLSYNLDRQVWKCHSCHRGGDSYAMIMEMEPTTFVGAKSLAASLALAVRDAGGGDERVSGSAYGGRRSVPARTRDRAGRGGYVPAWRRH
;
A
#
# COMPACT_ATOMS: atom_id res chain seq x y z
N MET A 1 -18.78 -15.84 1.63
CA MET A 1 -19.14 -14.41 1.72
C MET A 1 -19.75 -14.13 3.09
N ALA A 2 -19.43 -12.97 3.67
CA ALA A 2 -19.97 -12.49 4.94
C ALA A 2 -20.52 -11.05 4.80
N ARG A 3 -21.25 -10.58 5.81
CA ARG A 3 -21.62 -9.16 5.93
C ARG A 3 -20.41 -8.35 6.37
N CYS A 4 -20.30 -7.12 5.87
CA CYS A 4 -19.23 -6.24 6.27
C CYS A 4 -19.53 -5.63 7.66
N PRO A 5 -18.61 -5.68 8.63
CA PRO A 5 -18.82 -5.05 9.94
C PRO A 5 -18.53 -3.54 9.94
N LEU A 6 -17.94 -3.01 8.86
CA LEU A 6 -17.45 -1.62 8.80
C LEU A 6 -18.45 -0.65 8.17
N HIS A 7 -19.52 -1.15 7.55
CA HIS A 7 -20.64 -0.34 7.07
C HIS A 7 -21.92 -1.14 7.23
N GLU A 8 -23.02 -0.46 7.51
CA GLU A 8 -24.33 -1.08 7.58
C GLU A 8 -24.79 -1.46 6.17
N ASP A 9 -24.72 -2.75 5.84
CA ASP A 9 -25.17 -3.31 4.58
C ASP A 9 -25.91 -4.62 4.82
N ASN A 10 -27.08 -4.72 4.21
CA ASN A 10 -27.96 -5.87 4.33
C ASN A 10 -27.54 -7.02 3.40
N THR A 11 -26.62 -6.76 2.47
CA THR A 11 -26.11 -7.76 1.52
C THR A 11 -24.72 -8.29 1.93
N PRO A 12 -24.46 -9.60 1.80
CA PRO A 12 -23.17 -10.18 2.14
C PRO A 12 -22.11 -9.81 1.08
N SER A 13 -21.45 -8.68 1.29
CA SER A 13 -20.51 -8.05 0.34
C SER A 13 -19.03 -8.25 0.67
N LEU A 14 -18.71 -9.02 1.73
CA LEU A 14 -17.35 -9.22 2.21
C LEU A 14 -16.79 -10.60 1.84
N SER A 15 -15.59 -10.60 1.28
CA SER A 15 -14.85 -11.78 0.82
C SER A 15 -13.54 -11.95 1.57
N TYR A 16 -13.26 -13.16 2.07
CA TYR A 16 -12.00 -13.54 2.72
C TYR A 16 -11.22 -14.51 1.83
N ASN A 17 -9.92 -14.26 1.65
CA ASN A 17 -8.99 -15.20 1.05
C ASN A 17 -7.99 -15.64 2.13
N LEU A 18 -8.12 -16.88 2.61
CA LEU A 18 -7.32 -17.41 3.71
C LEU A 18 -5.87 -17.70 3.29
N ASP A 19 -5.65 -18.14 2.06
CA ASP A 19 -4.29 -18.42 1.54
C ASP A 19 -3.43 -17.17 1.48
N ARG A 20 -4.04 -16.07 1.04
CA ARG A 20 -3.38 -14.76 0.95
C ARG A 20 -3.52 -13.94 2.23
N GLN A 21 -4.30 -14.41 3.20
CA GLN A 21 -4.61 -13.71 4.46
C GLN A 21 -5.14 -12.27 4.26
N VAL A 22 -5.95 -12.07 3.21
CA VAL A 22 -6.55 -10.77 2.89
C VAL A 22 -8.07 -10.83 2.87
N TRP A 23 -8.69 -9.71 3.20
CA TRP A 23 -10.13 -9.50 3.06
C TRP A 23 -10.41 -8.29 2.17
N LYS A 24 -11.58 -8.30 1.53
CA LYS A 24 -12.08 -7.18 0.74
C LYS A 24 -13.59 -7.09 0.82
N CYS A 25 -14.09 -5.90 1.09
CA CYS A 25 -15.49 -5.57 0.90
C CYS A 25 -15.70 -4.96 -0.49
N HIS A 26 -16.64 -5.49 -1.25
CA HIS A 26 -16.97 -5.01 -2.59
C HIS A 26 -17.90 -3.80 -2.58
N SER A 27 -18.63 -3.54 -1.48
CA SER A 27 -19.55 -2.40 -1.35
C SER A 27 -18.86 -1.12 -0.86
N CYS A 28 -18.05 -1.20 0.20
CA CYS A 28 -17.36 -0.02 0.76
C CYS A 28 -15.91 0.14 0.27
N HIS A 29 -15.44 -0.78 -0.58
CA HIS A 29 -14.08 -0.81 -1.15
C HIS A 29 -12.92 -0.91 -0.15
N ARG A 30 -13.20 -1.11 1.14
CA ARG A 30 -12.18 -1.38 2.15
C ARG A 30 -11.65 -2.81 2.05
N GLY A 31 -10.41 -2.99 2.42
CA GLY A 31 -9.73 -4.27 2.37
C GLY A 31 -8.31 -4.16 2.89
N GLY A 32 -7.76 -5.29 3.32
CA GLY A 32 -6.45 -5.35 3.96
C GLY A 32 -6.18 -6.73 4.55
N ASP A 33 -5.32 -6.75 5.56
CA ASP A 33 -5.06 -7.93 6.39
C ASP A 33 -6.02 -8.01 7.58
N SER A 34 -5.99 -9.12 8.31
CA SER A 34 -6.83 -9.31 9.50
C SER A 34 -6.64 -8.21 10.56
N TYR A 35 -5.43 -7.66 10.70
CA TYR A 35 -5.15 -6.58 11.64
C TYR A 35 -5.78 -5.24 11.21
N ALA A 36 -5.79 -4.91 9.92
CA ALA A 36 -6.45 -3.72 9.40
C ALA A 36 -7.95 -3.73 9.71
N MET A 37 -8.61 -4.89 9.61
CA MET A 37 -10.01 -5.01 10.01
C MET A 37 -10.22 -4.73 11.50
N ILE A 38 -9.34 -5.25 12.37
CA ILE A 38 -9.41 -5.01 13.82
C ILE A 38 -9.19 -3.53 14.13
N MET A 39 -8.18 -2.90 13.53
CA MET A 39 -7.87 -1.49 13.76
C MET A 39 -8.97 -0.54 13.27
N GLU A 40 -9.73 -0.92 12.24
CA GLU A 40 -10.86 -0.13 11.76
C GLU A 40 -12.12 -0.31 12.60
N MET A 41 -12.38 -1.53 13.12
CA MET A 41 -13.52 -1.78 14.02
C MET A 41 -13.28 -1.21 15.42
N GLU A 42 -12.09 -1.45 15.94
CA GLU A 42 -11.61 -0.96 17.23
C GLU A 42 -10.52 0.06 16.91
N PRO A 43 -10.77 1.38 17.02
CA PRO A 43 -9.83 2.45 16.63
C PRO A 43 -8.57 2.42 17.50
N THR A 44 -7.72 1.45 17.20
CA THR A 44 -6.58 1.00 17.99
C THR A 44 -5.35 0.98 17.08
N THR A 45 -4.17 1.06 17.70
CA THR A 45 -2.92 0.95 16.96
C THR A 45 -2.62 -0.51 16.64
N PHE A 46 -1.66 -0.76 15.74
CA PHE A 46 -1.23 -2.11 15.38
C PHE A 46 -0.85 -2.98 16.60
N VAL A 47 -0.23 -2.37 17.62
CA VAL A 47 0.11 -3.06 18.88
C VAL A 47 -1.15 -3.48 19.64
N GLY A 48 -2.16 -2.61 19.71
CA GLY A 48 -3.46 -2.92 20.31
C GLY A 48 -4.22 -4.00 19.52
N ALA A 49 -4.15 -3.96 18.20
CA ALA A 49 -4.74 -5.01 17.36
C ALA A 49 -4.03 -6.37 17.56
N LYS A 50 -2.71 -6.38 17.73
CA LYS A 50 -1.95 -7.62 18.02
C LYS A 50 -2.30 -8.20 19.39
N SER A 51 -2.43 -7.36 20.42
CA SER A 51 -2.82 -7.84 21.76
C SER A 51 -4.26 -8.38 21.78
N LEU A 52 -5.17 -7.77 21.04
CA LEU A 52 -6.54 -8.25 20.87
C LEU A 52 -6.59 -9.56 20.07
N ALA A 53 -5.81 -9.68 18.99
CA ALA A 53 -5.72 -10.93 18.25
C ALA A 53 -5.16 -12.07 19.12
N ALA A 54 -4.16 -11.77 19.96
CA ALA A 54 -3.58 -12.72 20.91
C ALA A 54 -4.57 -13.14 22.01
N SER A 55 -5.38 -12.20 22.53
CA SER A 55 -6.39 -12.52 23.56
C SER A 55 -7.52 -13.40 23.02
N LEU A 56 -7.82 -13.31 21.73
CA LEU A 56 -8.78 -14.18 21.03
C LEU A 56 -8.19 -15.54 20.62
N ALA A 57 -6.96 -15.86 21.04
CA ALA A 57 -6.24 -17.09 20.69
C ALA A 57 -6.14 -17.34 19.17
N LEU A 58 -6.21 -16.29 18.35
CA LEU A 58 -5.93 -16.39 16.93
C LEU A 58 -4.44 -16.65 16.77
N ALA A 59 -4.08 -17.65 15.94
CA ALA A 59 -2.69 -17.99 15.70
C ALA A 59 -1.96 -16.79 15.08
N VAL A 60 -1.24 -16.03 15.92
CA VAL A 60 -0.35 -14.96 15.48
C VAL A 60 0.86 -15.63 14.84
N ARG A 61 0.84 -15.74 13.52
CA ARG A 61 2.08 -15.92 12.77
C ARG A 61 2.73 -14.56 12.73
N ASP A 62 3.90 -14.40 13.34
CA ASP A 62 4.69 -13.20 13.13
C ASP A 62 4.93 -13.06 11.62
N ALA A 63 4.32 -12.04 11.01
CA ALA A 63 4.73 -11.61 9.68
C ALA A 63 6.20 -11.22 9.82
N GLY A 64 7.08 -11.96 9.14
CA GLY A 64 8.53 -11.76 9.23
C GLY A 64 8.87 -10.28 9.20
N GLY A 65 9.67 -9.85 10.18
CA GLY A 65 10.09 -8.47 10.31
C GLY A 65 10.69 -7.99 8.99
N GLY A 66 10.10 -6.95 8.40
CA GLY A 66 10.63 -6.29 7.21
C GLY A 66 11.84 -5.42 7.56
N ASP A 67 12.81 -5.92 8.34
CA ASP A 67 14.11 -5.28 8.54
C ASP A 67 15.13 -5.72 7.49
N GLU A 68 14.78 -6.69 6.63
CA GLU A 68 15.59 -7.06 5.50
C GLU A 68 15.75 -5.85 4.57
N ARG A 69 16.92 -5.21 4.69
CA ARG A 69 17.36 -4.16 3.77
C ARG A 69 17.33 -4.78 2.38
N VAL A 70 16.31 -4.44 1.60
CA VAL A 70 16.25 -4.76 0.17
C VAL A 70 17.56 -4.28 -0.43
N SER A 71 18.44 -5.22 -0.80
CA SER A 71 19.75 -4.90 -1.35
C SER A 71 19.52 -3.95 -2.52
N GLY A 72 20.12 -2.75 -2.43
CA GLY A 72 19.87 -1.67 -3.38
C GLY A 72 19.88 -2.20 -4.81
N SER A 73 18.74 -2.09 -5.48
CA SER A 73 18.59 -2.55 -6.85
C SER A 73 19.66 -1.86 -7.74
N ALA A 74 20.29 -2.62 -8.64
CA ALA A 74 21.35 -2.13 -9.53
C ALA A 74 20.94 -0.91 -10.39
N TYR A 75 19.62 -0.68 -10.52
CA TYR A 75 19.04 0.45 -11.26
C TYR A 75 18.84 1.71 -10.39
N GLY A 76 18.96 1.60 -9.06
CA GLY A 76 18.74 2.67 -8.08
C GLY A 76 20.02 3.37 -7.58
N GLY A 77 21.14 3.18 -8.28
CA GLY A 77 22.40 3.84 -7.96
C GLY A 77 22.30 5.38 -8.00
N ARG A 78 22.93 6.02 -7.01
CA ARG A 78 23.02 7.48 -6.84
C ARG A 78 23.67 8.14 -8.07
N ARG A 79 22.87 8.59 -9.04
CA ARG A 79 23.36 9.52 -10.06
C ARG A 79 23.41 10.91 -9.45
N SER A 80 24.61 11.35 -9.06
CA SER A 80 24.86 12.77 -8.78
C SER A 80 24.77 13.54 -10.09
N VAL A 81 23.81 14.44 -10.21
CA VAL A 81 23.73 15.35 -11.36
C VAL A 81 24.65 16.52 -11.07
N PRO A 82 25.76 16.72 -11.81
CA PRO A 82 26.60 17.89 -11.61
C PRO A 82 25.80 19.16 -11.91
N ALA A 83 26.03 20.21 -11.12
CA ALA A 83 25.44 21.52 -11.37
C ALA A 83 25.86 21.99 -12.77
N ARG A 84 24.88 22.21 -13.64
CA ARG A 84 25.14 22.70 -15.01
C ARG A 84 25.64 24.14 -14.92
N THR A 85 26.91 24.37 -15.23
CA THR A 85 27.42 25.70 -15.60
C THR A 85 26.69 26.16 -16.86
N ARG A 86 25.82 27.17 -16.71
CA ARG A 86 25.05 27.73 -17.81
C ARG A 86 25.88 28.75 -18.56
N ASP A 87 26.69 28.29 -19.50
CA ASP A 87 27.17 29.10 -20.61
C ASP A 87 27.04 28.28 -21.90
N ARG A 88 25.90 28.43 -22.58
CA ARG A 88 25.81 28.04 -24.00
C ARG A 88 24.79 28.91 -24.72
N ALA A 89 25.32 29.90 -25.41
CA ALA A 89 24.63 30.64 -26.45
C ALA A 89 24.07 29.67 -27.50
N GLY A 90 22.80 29.90 -27.87
CA GLY A 90 22.15 29.48 -29.12
C GLY A 90 22.09 27.99 -29.44
N ARG A 91 20.93 27.36 -29.29
CA ARG A 91 20.35 26.43 -30.28
C ARG A 91 18.82 26.53 -30.26
N GLY A 92 18.23 26.66 -31.44
CA GLY A 92 16.82 26.91 -31.69
C GLY A 92 15.89 25.93 -30.96
N GLY A 93 14.79 26.47 -30.47
CA GLY A 93 13.78 25.73 -29.71
C GLY A 93 13.20 24.58 -30.52
N TYR A 94 12.91 23.50 -29.82
CA TYR A 94 12.06 22.43 -30.32
C TYR A 94 10.74 23.02 -30.80
N VAL A 95 10.47 22.94 -32.11
CA VAL A 95 9.16 23.27 -32.68
C VAL A 95 8.38 21.95 -32.78
N PRO A 96 7.30 21.78 -32.00
CA PRO A 96 6.47 20.59 -32.08
C PRO A 96 5.86 20.42 -33.47
N ALA A 97 5.62 19.18 -33.88
CA ALA A 97 5.16 18.86 -35.24
C ALA A 97 3.85 19.57 -35.64
N TRP A 98 2.99 19.87 -34.67
CA TRP A 98 1.70 20.57 -34.86
C TRP A 98 1.83 22.09 -35.05
N ARG A 99 3.04 22.66 -34.96
CA ARG A 99 3.33 24.09 -35.18
C ARG A 99 4.03 24.38 -36.52
N ARG A 100 4.15 23.39 -37.39
CA ARG A 100 4.66 23.56 -38.75
C ARG A 100 3.46 23.81 -39.68
N HIS A 101 3.17 25.07 -40.00
CA HIS A 101 2.22 25.45 -41.06
C HIS A 101 2.89 25.39 -42.42
#